data_AF-M6KKU0-F1
#
_entry.id   AF-M6KKU0-F1
#
_cell.length_a   1.000
_cell.length_b   1.000
_cell.length_c   1.000
_cell.angle_alpha   90.00
_cell.angle_beta   90.00
_cell.angle_gamma   90.00
#
_symmetry.space_group_name_H-M   'P 1'
#
loop_
_entity.id
_entity.type
_entity.pdbx_description
1 polymer ?
#
loop_
_entity_poly.entity_id
_entity_poly.type
_entity_poly.pdbx_seq_one_letter_code
_entity_poly.pdbx_strand_id
1 'polypeptide(L)'
;MKIIKILRIVFPILLTLPTFAETIPWNENQVRLGIYSQILEDQDSSLTIESVQNKEFQQSNQTNPSFGFTKSAYWLKFSFNNPEETFKEKLLEITFPLIDEVILYSPENGAYQQTIVGIEKPFTDRPIESHTFVFPIHAPPGVSTFYLRFKNEDSMQMPLILWEPDAFYKNIRDIQYINGIYFGILIAMAVYNLFLLLTVRDKSYFFTFFIFFVLLFF
;
A
#
# COMPACT_ATOMS: atom_id res chain seq x y z
N MET A 1 -12.67 -53.47 -29.86
CA MET A 1 -12.50 -53.04 -28.45
C MET A 1 -11.04 -52.63 -28.17
N LYS A 2 -10.48 -51.67 -28.93
CA LYS A 2 -9.07 -51.22 -28.84
C LYS A 2 -8.89 -49.69 -28.85
N ILE A 3 -9.97 -48.91 -28.78
CA ILE A 3 -9.91 -47.43 -28.92
C ILE A 3 -9.92 -46.71 -27.56
N ILE A 4 -10.31 -47.39 -26.47
CA ILE A 4 -10.46 -46.75 -25.13
C ILE A 4 -9.15 -46.73 -24.31
N LYS A 5 -8.09 -47.46 -24.71
CA LYS A 5 -6.79 -47.47 -24.00
C LYS A 5 -5.79 -46.41 -24.45
N ILE A 6 -6.02 -45.73 -25.58
CA ILE A 6 -5.11 -44.68 -26.09
C ILE A 6 -5.42 -43.30 -25.46
N LEU A 7 -6.60 -43.12 -24.88
CA LEU A 7 -7.03 -41.86 -24.26
C LEU A 7 -6.51 -41.65 -22.82
N ARG A 8 -5.61 -42.51 -22.31
CA ARG A 8 -5.13 -42.46 -20.92
C ARG A 8 -3.62 -42.23 -20.78
N ILE A 9 -2.91 -41.97 -21.89
CA ILE A 9 -1.45 -41.75 -21.90
C ILE A 9 -1.08 -40.32 -22.32
N VAL A 10 -2.02 -39.51 -22.82
CA VAL A 10 -1.75 -38.12 -23.24
C VAL A 10 -2.03 -37.09 -22.12
N PHE A 11 -2.34 -37.55 -20.92
CA PHE A 11 -2.64 -36.71 -19.75
C PHE A 11 -1.71 -37.16 -18.60
N PRO A 12 -0.43 -36.75 -18.61
CA PRO A 12 -0.06 -35.51 -17.93
C PRO A 12 1.28 -34.89 -18.44
N ILE A 13 1.28 -34.01 -19.45
CA ILE A 13 2.51 -33.29 -19.85
C ILE A 13 2.32 -31.77 -20.02
N LEU A 14 1.14 -31.24 -19.68
CA LEU A 14 0.86 -29.81 -19.87
C LEU A 14 0.42 -29.13 -18.58
N LEU A 15 1.28 -29.10 -17.55
CA LEU A 15 1.12 -28.19 -16.41
C LEU A 15 2.41 -28.05 -15.59
N THR A 16 3.52 -27.81 -16.29
CA THR A 16 4.63 -27.04 -15.71
C THR A 16 4.89 -25.87 -16.63
N LEU A 17 3.92 -24.95 -16.71
CA LEU A 17 4.31 -23.61 -17.10
C LEU A 17 5.24 -23.12 -15.98
N PRO A 18 6.45 -22.63 -16.31
CA PRO A 18 7.20 -21.88 -15.32
C PRO A 18 6.27 -20.77 -14.85
N THR A 19 6.02 -20.71 -13.54
CA THR A 19 5.44 -19.55 -12.89
C THR A 19 6.37 -18.39 -13.16
N PHE A 20 6.22 -17.74 -14.32
CA PHE A 20 6.74 -16.41 -14.53
C PHE A 20 6.06 -15.59 -13.45
N ALA A 21 6.85 -15.06 -12.52
CA ALA A 21 6.41 -13.99 -11.66
C ALA A 21 5.72 -12.98 -12.56
N GLU A 22 4.45 -12.71 -12.29
CA GLU A 22 3.70 -11.66 -12.99
C GLU A 22 4.59 -10.41 -12.88
N THR A 23 4.92 -9.80 -14.02
CA THR A 23 5.78 -8.61 -14.03
C THR A 23 4.91 -7.39 -13.80
N ILE A 24 5.35 -6.48 -12.95
CA ILE A 24 4.63 -5.23 -12.68
C ILE A 24 4.39 -4.50 -14.02
N PRO A 25 3.13 -4.18 -14.37
CA PRO A 25 2.84 -3.48 -15.61
C PRO A 25 3.45 -2.08 -15.61
N TRP A 26 4.21 -1.78 -16.66
CA TRP A 26 5.00 -0.55 -16.77
C TRP A 26 4.13 0.71 -16.93
N ASN A 27 3.12 0.65 -17.79
CA ASN A 27 2.29 1.77 -18.24
C ASN A 27 1.02 2.00 -17.41
N GLU A 28 0.86 1.30 -16.29
CA GLU A 28 -0.31 1.50 -15.45
C GLU A 28 -0.10 2.66 -14.48
N ASN A 29 -1.13 3.50 -14.36
CA ASN A 29 -1.15 4.66 -13.45
C ASN A 29 -1.12 4.25 -11.98
N GLN A 30 -1.67 3.07 -11.66
CA GLN A 30 -1.71 2.49 -10.33
C GLN A 30 -1.62 0.97 -10.44
N VAL A 31 -0.85 0.34 -9.57
CA VAL A 31 -0.69 -1.11 -9.51
C VAL A 31 -0.67 -1.56 -8.06
N ARG A 32 -1.53 -2.50 -7.68
CA ARG A 32 -1.45 -3.14 -6.35
C ARG A 32 -0.32 -4.16 -6.34
N LEU A 33 0.73 -3.91 -5.57
CA LEU A 33 1.95 -4.72 -5.59
C LEU A 33 1.82 -6.07 -4.87
N GLY A 34 0.76 -6.29 -4.09
CA GLY A 34 0.61 -7.50 -3.30
C GLY A 34 0.81 -8.79 -4.10
N ILE A 35 0.20 -8.91 -5.29
CA ILE A 35 0.34 -10.12 -6.14
C ILE A 35 1.68 -10.18 -6.88
N TYR A 36 2.36 -9.05 -7.04
CA TYR A 36 3.66 -8.93 -7.69
C TYR A 36 4.83 -9.06 -6.71
N SER A 37 4.52 -9.31 -5.44
CA SER A 37 5.48 -9.33 -4.34
C SER A 37 5.73 -10.73 -3.82
N GLN A 38 6.90 -10.91 -3.22
CA GLN A 38 7.27 -12.10 -2.47
C GLN A 38 7.43 -11.73 -1.01
N ILE A 39 7.02 -12.61 -0.10
CA ILE A 39 6.95 -12.33 1.34
C ILE A 39 7.74 -13.39 2.11
N LEU A 40 8.41 -12.95 3.16
CA LEU A 40 9.13 -13.78 4.12
C LEU A 40 8.78 -13.30 5.54
N GLU A 41 8.36 -14.23 6.40
CA GLU A 41 8.19 -13.96 7.82
C GLU A 41 9.55 -14.07 8.55
N ASP A 42 9.88 -13.06 9.35
CA ASP A 42 11.02 -13.00 10.25
C ASP A 42 10.52 -13.05 11.69
N GLN A 43 10.41 -14.27 12.22
CA GLN A 43 9.79 -14.53 13.53
C GLN A 43 10.53 -13.85 14.69
N ASP A 44 11.85 -13.77 14.60
CA ASP A 44 12.71 -13.17 15.63
C ASP A 44 12.96 -11.68 15.40
N SER A 45 12.45 -11.10 14.30
CA SER A 45 12.69 -9.70 13.88
C SER A 45 14.18 -9.33 13.78
N SER A 46 15.03 -10.32 13.50
CA SER A 46 16.50 -10.21 13.60
C SER A 46 17.20 -10.15 12.24
N LEU A 47 16.48 -10.39 11.14
CA LEU A 47 17.06 -10.33 9.81
C LEU A 47 17.41 -8.90 9.43
N THR A 48 18.49 -8.78 8.65
CA THR A 48 19.00 -7.54 8.08
C THR A 48 18.93 -7.59 6.56
N ILE A 49 19.11 -6.45 5.89
CA ILE A 49 19.09 -6.41 4.43
C ILE A 49 20.16 -7.30 3.79
N GLU A 50 21.32 -7.49 4.42
CA GLU A 50 22.39 -8.36 3.90
C GLU A 50 22.04 -9.84 4.02
N SER A 51 21.41 -10.23 5.12
CA SER A 51 21.05 -11.63 5.37
C SER A 51 19.79 -12.04 4.61
N VAL A 52 18.81 -11.14 4.46
CA VAL A 52 17.53 -11.43 3.80
C VAL A 52 17.69 -11.63 2.29
N GLN A 53 18.67 -11.00 1.64
CA GLN A 53 18.94 -11.14 0.20
C GLN A 53 19.20 -12.60 -0.22
N ASN A 54 19.69 -13.43 0.69
CA ASN A 54 19.99 -14.84 0.45
C ASN A 54 18.90 -15.80 0.96
N LYS A 55 17.75 -15.27 1.41
CA LYS A 55 16.62 -16.07 1.88
C LYS A 55 15.61 -16.32 0.76
N GLU A 56 14.88 -17.42 0.90
CA GLU A 56 13.76 -17.73 0.01
C GLU A 56 12.52 -16.95 0.46
N PHE A 57 11.88 -16.26 -0.49
CA PHE A 57 10.61 -15.58 -0.27
C PHE A 57 9.50 -16.36 -0.98
N GLN A 58 8.31 -16.37 -0.38
CA GLN A 58 7.14 -17.01 -0.96
C GLN A 58 6.34 -16.02 -1.79
N GLN A 59 5.91 -16.40 -3.00
CA GLN A 59 5.06 -15.53 -3.82
C GLN A 59 3.76 -15.22 -3.06
N SER A 60 3.38 -13.95 -3.01
CA SER A 60 2.08 -13.56 -2.47
C SER A 60 0.98 -13.78 -3.50
N ASN A 61 -0.12 -14.38 -3.04
CA ASN A 61 -1.33 -14.58 -3.84
C ASN A 61 -2.45 -13.56 -3.50
N GLN A 62 -2.12 -12.52 -2.73
CA GLN A 62 -3.08 -11.54 -2.23
C GLN A 62 -2.74 -10.15 -2.76
N THR A 63 -3.74 -9.39 -3.20
CA THR A 63 -3.54 -7.99 -3.62
C THR A 63 -3.14 -7.09 -2.46
N ASN A 64 -3.65 -7.39 -1.26
CA ASN A 64 -3.33 -6.73 0.00
C ASN A 64 -2.97 -7.79 1.03
N PRO A 65 -1.70 -8.23 1.11
CA PRO A 65 -1.28 -9.25 2.05
C PRO A 65 -1.62 -8.88 3.49
N SER A 66 -2.19 -9.82 4.23
CA SER A 66 -2.52 -9.65 5.65
C SER A 66 -2.22 -10.93 6.42
N PHE A 67 -1.66 -10.76 7.63
CA PHE A 67 -1.19 -11.86 8.48
C PHE A 67 -1.80 -11.83 9.89
N GLY A 68 -2.85 -11.03 10.09
CA GLY A 68 -3.52 -10.91 11.40
C GLY A 68 -2.61 -10.29 12.45
N PHE A 69 -2.81 -10.65 13.72
CA PHE A 69 -1.99 -10.16 14.84
C PHE A 69 -0.76 -11.04 15.00
N THR A 70 0.41 -10.43 14.96
CA THR A 70 1.70 -11.12 15.04
C THR A 70 2.76 -10.20 15.63
N LYS A 71 3.77 -10.78 16.27
CA LYS A 71 4.95 -10.05 16.76
C LYS A 71 6.13 -10.12 15.78
N SER A 72 5.99 -10.89 14.72
CA SER A 72 7.03 -11.13 13.73
C SER A 72 7.18 -9.93 12.80
N ALA A 73 8.40 -9.67 12.34
CA ALA A 73 8.62 -8.75 11.23
C ALA A 73 8.31 -9.47 9.91
N TYR A 74 7.83 -8.72 8.93
CA TYR A 74 7.55 -9.26 7.60
C TYR A 74 8.42 -8.54 6.58
N TRP A 75 9.14 -9.33 5.80
CA TRP A 75 9.91 -8.84 4.67
C TRP A 75 9.11 -9.03 3.40
N LEU A 76 9.01 -7.98 2.61
CA LEU A 76 8.40 -7.99 1.30
C LEU A 76 9.43 -7.59 0.27
N LYS A 77 9.50 -8.34 -0.83
CA LYS A 77 10.41 -8.12 -1.93
C LYS A 77 9.63 -8.00 -3.22
N PHE A 78 9.94 -6.99 -4.04
CA PHE A 78 9.44 -6.90 -5.41
C PHE A 78 10.53 -6.39 -6.33
N SER A 79 10.43 -6.75 -7.61
CA SER A 79 11.34 -6.26 -8.64
C SER A 79 10.56 -5.46 -9.66
N PHE A 80 11.09 -4.29 -10.01
CA PHE A 80 10.51 -3.39 -10.98
C PHE A 80 11.46 -3.26 -12.17
N ASN A 81 10.95 -3.49 -13.38
CA ASN A 81 11.71 -3.36 -14.60
C ASN A 81 11.40 -2.02 -15.26
N ASN A 82 12.38 -1.14 -15.34
CA ASN A 82 12.31 0.10 -16.09
C ASN A 82 12.88 -0.13 -17.50
N PRO A 83 12.04 -0.18 -18.55
CA PRO A 83 12.50 -0.38 -19.92
C PRO A 83 13.07 0.90 -20.56
N GLU A 84 12.96 2.06 -19.91
CA GLU A 84 13.50 3.32 -20.43
C GLU A 84 14.99 3.46 -20.15
N GLU A 85 15.67 4.31 -20.94
CA GLU A 85 17.10 4.62 -20.78
C GLU A 85 17.36 5.67 -19.67
N THR A 86 16.31 6.21 -19.08
CA THR A 86 16.37 7.23 -18.01
C THR A 86 15.81 6.69 -16.70
N PHE A 87 16.22 7.33 -15.59
CA PHE A 87 15.60 7.08 -14.29
C PHE A 87 14.11 7.41 -14.35
N LYS A 88 13.29 6.54 -13.77
CA LYS A 88 11.86 6.76 -13.60
C LYS A 88 11.52 6.86 -12.13
N GLU A 89 10.84 7.95 -11.78
CA GLU A 89 10.24 8.10 -10.45
C GLU A 89 8.87 7.43 -10.42
N LYS A 90 8.62 6.65 -9.37
CA LYS A 90 7.32 6.10 -9.00
C LYS A 90 7.07 6.37 -7.53
N LEU A 91 5.81 6.39 -7.12
CA LEU A 91 5.44 6.56 -5.72
C LEU A 91 4.89 5.25 -5.16
N LEU A 92 5.56 4.71 -4.15
CA LEU A 92 5.13 3.52 -3.43
C LEU A 92 4.31 3.94 -2.21
N GLU A 93 3.00 3.75 -2.26
CA GLU A 93 2.09 4.04 -1.17
C GLU A 93 1.77 2.78 -0.36
N ILE A 94 1.74 2.93 0.96
CA ILE A 94 1.19 1.97 1.91
C ILE A 94 -0.09 2.57 2.48
N THR A 95 -1.24 2.03 2.08
CA THR A 95 -2.55 2.58 2.44
C THR A 95 -3.02 2.15 3.83
N PHE A 96 -2.09 1.87 4.74
CA PHE A 96 -2.35 1.55 6.13
C PHE A 96 -1.46 2.42 7.03
N PRO A 97 -1.93 3.62 7.44
CA PRO A 97 -1.11 4.61 8.13
C PRO A 97 -0.88 4.33 9.63
N LEU A 98 -1.38 3.20 10.12
CA LEU A 98 -1.28 2.78 11.51
C LEU A 98 -0.18 1.74 11.75
N ILE A 99 0.79 1.65 10.83
CA ILE A 99 1.93 0.74 10.98
C ILE A 99 2.98 1.38 11.88
N ASP A 100 3.46 0.62 12.86
CA ASP A 100 4.49 1.07 13.80
C ASP A 100 5.80 1.42 13.11
N GLU A 101 6.30 0.54 12.24
CA GLU A 101 7.53 0.77 11.49
C GLU A 101 7.49 0.10 10.11
N VAL A 102 7.89 0.87 9.09
CA VAL A 102 8.21 0.38 7.75
C VAL A 102 9.55 0.93 7.32
N ILE A 103 10.42 0.03 6.88
CA ILE A 103 11.73 0.37 6.30
C ILE A 103 11.73 -0.02 4.83
N LEU A 104 11.91 0.95 3.95
CA LEU A 104 12.19 0.71 2.53
C LEU A 104 13.71 0.66 2.31
N TYR A 105 14.15 -0.36 1.60
CA TYR A 105 15.51 -0.51 1.09
C TYR A 105 15.48 -0.34 -0.44
N SER A 106 16.02 0.78 -0.90
CA SER A 106 16.15 1.11 -2.33
C SER A 106 17.56 0.83 -2.83
N PRO A 107 17.74 0.19 -3.99
CA PRO A 107 19.06 -0.10 -4.53
C PRO A 107 19.76 1.19 -4.96
N GLU A 108 20.97 1.42 -4.46
CA GLU A 108 21.80 2.58 -4.78
C GLU A 108 23.28 2.18 -4.83
N ASN A 109 23.93 2.35 -6.00
CA ASN A 109 25.37 2.09 -6.19
C ASN A 109 25.88 0.72 -5.71
N GLY A 110 25.06 -0.33 -5.82
CA GLY A 110 25.41 -1.69 -5.37
C GLY A 110 25.18 -1.96 -3.88
N ALA A 111 24.66 -0.98 -3.14
CA ALA A 111 24.17 -1.10 -1.77
C ALA A 111 22.66 -0.79 -1.71
N TYR A 112 22.11 -0.73 -0.49
CA TYR A 112 20.73 -0.31 -0.25
C TYR A 112 20.68 0.93 0.63
N GLN A 113 20.01 1.97 0.14
CA GLN A 113 19.64 3.12 0.94
C GLN A 113 18.36 2.80 1.72
N GLN A 114 18.35 3.16 3.01
CA GLN A 114 17.23 2.90 3.91
C GLN A 114 16.41 4.17 4.13
N THR A 115 15.09 4.04 4.05
CA THR A 115 14.13 5.08 4.42
C THR A 115 13.14 4.50 5.41
N ILE A 116 13.01 5.13 6.57
CA ILE A 116 12.22 4.61 7.69
C ILE A 116 11.04 5.55 7.91
N VAL A 117 9.84 4.99 8.00
CA VAL A 117 8.61 5.68 8.40
C VAL A 117 7.86 4.82 9.40
N GLY A 118 6.90 5.41 10.11
CA GLY A 118 6.12 4.70 11.11
C GLY A 118 5.29 5.65 11.95
N ILE A 119 4.38 5.10 12.76
CA ILE A 119 3.51 5.90 13.63
C ILE A 119 4.30 6.60 14.75
N GLU A 120 5.38 5.99 15.22
CA GLU A 120 6.24 6.55 16.27
C GLU A 120 7.32 7.51 15.73
N LYS A 121 7.44 7.63 14.40
CA LYS A 121 8.42 8.52 13.77
C LYS A 121 7.82 9.92 13.57
N PRO A 122 8.62 11.00 13.71
CA PRO A 122 8.17 12.35 13.39
C PRO A 122 7.56 12.43 11.99
N PHE A 123 6.44 13.17 11.87
CA PHE A 123 5.79 13.36 10.57
C PHE A 123 6.72 14.01 9.54
N THR A 124 7.64 14.87 9.98
CA THR A 124 8.63 15.56 9.14
C THR A 124 9.67 14.63 8.52
N ASP A 125 9.80 13.40 9.02
CA ASP A 125 10.74 12.41 8.47
C ASP A 125 10.13 11.67 7.26
N ARG A 126 8.83 11.87 7.00
CA ARG A 126 8.15 11.30 5.83
C ARG A 126 8.67 11.98 4.55
N PRO A 127 9.08 11.21 3.52
CA PRO A 127 9.50 11.80 2.25
C PRO A 127 8.43 12.63 1.55
N ILE A 128 7.16 12.22 1.70
CA ILE A 128 5.99 12.89 1.14
C ILE A 128 4.98 13.12 2.28
N GLU A 129 4.53 14.37 2.41
CA GLU A 129 3.47 14.75 3.35
C GLU A 129 2.12 14.22 2.87
N SER A 130 1.80 12.99 3.24
CA SER A 130 0.52 12.34 2.99
C SER A 130 -0.06 11.77 4.27
N HIS A 131 -1.38 11.58 4.28
CA HIS A 131 -2.08 10.85 5.34
C HIS A 131 -1.64 9.38 5.43
N THR A 132 -1.11 8.84 4.33
CA THR A 132 -0.56 7.49 4.17
C THR A 132 0.96 7.56 4.11
N PHE A 133 1.63 6.42 4.26
CA PHE A 133 3.07 6.37 4.06
C PHE A 133 3.38 6.23 2.57
N VAL A 134 4.18 7.15 2.04
CA VAL A 134 4.53 7.17 0.61
C VAL A 134 6.02 7.35 0.45
N PHE A 135 6.63 6.44 -0.29
CA PHE A 135 8.05 6.46 -0.61
C PHE A 135 8.25 6.79 -2.09
N PRO A 136 9.02 7.84 -2.43
CA PRO A 136 9.52 8.00 -3.79
C PRO A 136 10.55 6.91 -4.06
N ILE A 137 10.36 6.16 -5.14
CA ILE A 137 11.34 5.20 -5.63
C ILE A 137 11.90 5.68 -6.97
N HIS A 138 13.22 5.68 -7.08
CA HIS A 138 13.91 6.02 -8.31
C HIS A 138 14.41 4.71 -8.94
N ALA A 139 13.73 4.27 -9.99
CA ALA A 139 14.10 3.07 -10.72
C ALA A 139 15.12 3.41 -11.82
N PRO A 140 16.39 2.98 -11.72
CA PRO A 140 17.32 3.08 -12.83
C PRO A 140 16.86 2.21 -14.01
N PRO A 141 17.39 2.43 -15.23
CA PRO A 141 17.19 1.55 -16.37
C PRO A 141 17.46 0.08 -16.03
N GLY A 142 16.55 -0.81 -16.43
CA GLY A 142 16.61 -2.24 -16.18
C GLY A 142 15.86 -2.70 -14.92
N VAL A 143 16.24 -3.88 -14.42
CA VAL A 143 15.55 -4.53 -13.28
C VAL A 143 16.18 -4.08 -11.96
N SER A 144 15.35 -3.50 -11.10
CA SER A 144 15.71 -3.11 -9.74
C SER A 144 14.88 -3.86 -8.73
N THR A 145 15.51 -4.37 -7.67
CA THR A 145 14.82 -5.09 -6.59
C THR A 145 14.76 -4.22 -5.36
N PHE A 146 13.57 -4.11 -4.78
CA PHE A 146 13.30 -3.35 -3.57
C PHE A 146 12.90 -4.30 -2.45
N TYR A 147 13.26 -3.96 -1.23
CA TYR A 147 12.86 -4.68 -0.03
C TYR A 147 12.15 -3.75 0.92
N LEU A 148 11.09 -4.24 1.54
CA LEU A 148 10.43 -3.58 2.65
C LEU A 148 10.45 -4.49 3.86
N ARG A 149 10.72 -3.91 5.02
CA ARG A 149 10.55 -4.57 6.32
C ARG A 149 9.41 -3.88 7.06
N PHE A 150 8.41 -4.66 7.41
CA PHE A 150 7.24 -4.24 8.17
C PHE A 150 7.33 -4.79 9.58
N LYS A 151 7.05 -3.94 10.56
CA LYS A 151 6.87 -4.33 11.95
C LYS A 151 5.67 -3.58 12.50
N ASN A 152 4.74 -4.32 13.08
CA ASN A 152 3.52 -3.79 13.67
C ASN A 152 3.12 -4.69 14.85
N GLU A 153 2.80 -4.12 16.00
CA GLU A 153 2.31 -4.88 17.17
C GLU A 153 0.82 -5.26 17.01
N ASP A 154 0.09 -4.46 16.24
CA ASP A 154 -1.31 -4.68 15.89
C ASP A 154 -1.46 -5.64 14.68
N SER A 155 -2.53 -5.49 13.90
CA SER A 155 -2.75 -6.29 12.70
C SER A 155 -1.70 -5.97 11.63
N MET A 156 -0.99 -6.99 11.16
CA MET A 156 -0.06 -6.89 10.03
C MET A 156 -0.83 -6.87 8.71
N GLN A 157 -0.89 -5.69 8.09
CA GLN A 157 -1.49 -5.44 6.78
C GLN A 157 -0.51 -4.70 5.90
N MET A 158 -0.29 -5.19 4.69
CA MET A 158 0.65 -4.60 3.73
C MET A 158 -0.03 -4.22 2.41
N PRO A 159 -1.07 -3.35 2.41
CA PRO A 159 -1.69 -2.88 1.18
C PRO A 159 -0.75 -1.90 0.48
N LEU A 160 -0.07 -2.39 -0.56
CA LEU A 160 0.94 -1.66 -1.31
C LEU A 160 0.41 -1.28 -2.68
N ILE A 161 0.51 0.01 -3.02
CA ILE A 161 0.14 0.53 -4.33
C ILE A 161 1.32 1.29 -4.92
N LEU A 162 1.72 0.91 -6.12
CA LEU A 162 2.69 1.65 -6.91
C LEU A 162 1.95 2.60 -7.84
N TRP A 163 2.30 3.88 -7.80
CA TRP A 163 1.68 4.93 -8.57
C TRP A 163 2.63 5.59 -9.55
N GLU A 164 2.09 6.03 -10.68
CA GLU A 164 2.65 7.16 -11.41
C GLU A 164 2.45 8.45 -10.59
N PRO A 165 3.47 9.32 -10.45
CA PRO A 165 3.36 10.52 -9.63
C PRO A 165 2.15 11.41 -9.95
N ASP A 166 1.89 11.66 -11.24
CA ASP A 166 0.75 12.48 -11.67
C ASP A 166 -0.60 11.85 -11.28
N ALA A 167 -0.69 10.52 -11.35
CA ALA A 167 -1.89 9.79 -10.98
C ALA A 167 -2.15 9.84 -9.47
N PHE A 168 -1.09 9.71 -8.67
CA PHE A 168 -1.16 9.84 -7.21
C PHE A 168 -1.65 11.23 -6.79
N TYR A 169 -1.04 12.30 -7.29
CA TYR A 169 -1.44 13.66 -6.94
C TYR A 169 -2.83 14.01 -7.46
N LYS A 170 -3.23 13.47 -8.61
CA LYS A 170 -4.62 13.58 -9.08
C LYS A 170 -5.59 12.88 -8.14
N ASN A 171 -5.28 11.66 -7.71
CA ASN A 171 -6.11 10.90 -6.77
C ASN A 171 -6.29 11.64 -5.43
N ILE A 172 -5.20 12.18 -4.86
CA ILE A 172 -5.27 13.01 -3.65
C ILE A 172 -6.19 14.21 -3.86
N ARG A 173 -6.02 14.91 -4.99
CA ARG A 173 -6.82 16.10 -5.30
C ARG A 173 -8.31 15.77 -5.43
N ASP A 174 -8.63 14.68 -6.11
CA ASP A 174 -10.02 14.22 -6.29
C ASP A 174 -10.65 13.86 -4.94
N ILE A 175 -9.92 13.16 -4.06
CA ILE A 175 -10.35 12.86 -2.69
C ILE A 175 -10.57 14.15 -1.89
N GLN A 176 -9.67 15.14 -2.00
CA GLN A 176 -9.81 16.42 -1.31
C GLN A 176 -11.04 17.20 -1.79
N TYR A 177 -11.37 17.17 -3.09
CA TYR A 177 -12.58 17.80 -3.60
C TYR A 177 -13.85 17.16 -3.04
N ILE A 178 -13.90 15.82 -3.01
CA ILE A 178 -15.02 15.07 -2.43
C ILE A 178 -15.16 15.41 -0.94
N ASN A 179 -14.06 15.42 -0.19
CA ASN A 179 -14.05 15.80 1.23
C ASN A 179 -14.51 17.25 1.42
N GLY A 180 -14.09 18.18 0.56
CA GLY A 180 -14.54 19.57 0.61
C GLY A 180 -16.05 19.71 0.42
N ILE A 181 -16.64 18.96 -0.52
CA ILE A 181 -18.09 18.92 -0.71
C ILE A 181 -18.78 18.30 0.51
N TYR A 182 -18.28 17.17 1.01
CA TYR A 182 -18.80 16.49 2.19
C TYR A 182 -18.84 17.40 3.42
N PHE A 183 -17.72 18.02 3.77
CA PHE A 183 -17.65 18.96 4.90
C PHE A 183 -18.47 20.23 4.63
N GLY A 184 -18.56 20.70 3.39
CA GLY A 184 -19.44 21.82 3.01
C GLY A 184 -20.91 21.55 3.30
N ILE A 185 -21.40 20.34 2.99
CA ILE A 185 -22.76 19.91 3.31
C ILE A 185 -22.97 19.84 4.83
N LEU A 186 -22.01 19.27 5.57
CA LEU A 186 -22.08 19.19 7.03
C LEU A 186 -22.13 20.59 7.69
N ILE A 187 -21.31 21.53 7.21
CA ILE A 187 -21.34 22.92 7.68
C ILE A 187 -22.69 23.56 7.37
N ALA A 188 -23.23 23.40 6.16
CA ALA A 188 -24.53 23.93 5.78
C ALA A 188 -25.65 23.36 6.67
N MET A 189 -25.62 22.06 6.97
CA MET A 189 -26.55 21.42 7.88
C MET A 189 -26.40 21.93 9.32
N ALA A 190 -25.17 22.12 9.81
CA ALA A 190 -24.93 22.68 11.14
C ALA A 190 -25.46 24.11 11.23
N VAL A 191 -25.17 24.98 10.26
CA VAL A 191 -25.67 26.37 10.21
C VAL A 191 -27.19 26.41 10.14
N TYR A 192 -27.82 25.56 9.33
CA TYR A 192 -29.27 25.43 9.26
C TYR A 192 -29.89 25.05 10.61
N ASN A 193 -29.33 24.04 11.29
CA ASN A 193 -29.81 23.61 12.60
C ASN A 193 -29.58 24.67 13.68
N LEU A 194 -28.49 25.44 13.59
CA LEU A 194 -28.26 26.58 14.46
C LEU A 194 -29.33 27.66 14.28
N PHE A 195 -29.70 27.97 13.04
CA PHE A 195 -30.77 28.93 12.75
C PHE A 195 -32.14 28.46 13.29
N LEU A 196 -32.46 27.17 13.15
CA LEU A 196 -33.66 26.58 13.73
C LEU A 196 -33.66 26.63 15.25
N LEU A 197 -32.51 26.35 15.89
CA LEU A 197 -32.37 26.46 17.34
C LEU A 197 -32.67 27.89 17.81
N LEU A 198 -32.15 28.91 17.11
CA LEU A 198 -32.37 30.31 17.47
C LEU A 198 -33.83 30.74 17.25
N THR A 199 -34.50 30.21 16.23
CA THR A 199 -35.87 30.60 15.83
C THR A 199 -36.94 29.85 16.61
N VAL A 200 -36.87 28.52 16.65
CA VAL A 200 -37.88 27.64 17.27
C VAL A 200 -37.65 27.52 18.77
N ARG A 201 -36.41 27.68 19.25
CA ARG A 201 -36.01 27.57 20.66
C ARG A 201 -36.34 26.21 21.30
N ASP A 202 -36.48 25.17 20.49
CA ASP A 202 -36.61 23.79 20.95
C ASP A 202 -35.21 23.18 21.16
N LYS A 203 -35.02 22.51 22.31
CA LYS A 203 -33.77 21.84 22.69
C LYS A 203 -33.37 20.73 21.72
N SER A 204 -34.32 20.16 20.99
CA SER A 204 -34.09 19.10 19.99
C SER A 204 -33.13 19.55 18.89
N TYR A 205 -33.16 20.84 18.50
CA TYR A 205 -32.25 21.39 17.50
C TYR A 205 -30.83 21.60 18.01
N PHE A 206 -30.63 21.76 19.32
CA PHE A 206 -29.30 21.82 19.91
C PHE A 206 -28.58 20.47 19.77
N PHE A 207 -29.27 19.36 20.05
CA PHE A 207 -28.71 18.03 19.86
C PHE A 207 -28.40 17.74 18.40
N THR A 208 -29.29 18.15 17.49
CA THR A 208 -29.07 17.97 16.04
C THR A 208 -27.87 18.78 15.55
N PHE A 209 -27.76 20.06 15.95
CA PHE A 209 -26.58 20.87 15.69
C PHE A 209 -25.30 20.22 16.24
N PHE A 210 -25.34 19.75 17.49
CA PHE A 210 -24.18 19.12 18.14
C PHE A 210 -23.72 17.87 17.39
N ILE A 211 -24.64 17.02 16.92
CA ILE A 211 -24.29 15.84 16.11
C ILE A 211 -23.57 16.26 14.82
N PHE A 212 -24.11 17.21 14.06
CA PHE A 212 -23.46 17.66 12.82
C PHE A 212 -22.13 18.35 13.09
N PHE A 213 -22.02 19.11 14.19
CA PHE A 213 -20.77 19.71 14.60
C PHE A 213 -19.71 18.66 14.95
N VAL A 214 -20.08 17.63 15.70
CA VAL A 214 -19.18 16.52 16.06
C VAL A 214 -18.73 15.77 14.80
N LEU A 215 -19.63 15.53 13.84
CA LEU A 215 -19.32 14.89 12.56
C LEU A 215 -18.33 15.68 11.69
N LEU A 216 -18.08 16.97 11.96
CA LEU A 216 -17.03 17.73 11.26
C LEU A 216 -15.62 17.37 11.73
N PHE A 217 -15.47 16.76 12.92
CA PHE A 217 -14.19 16.42 13.52
C PHE A 217 -13.83 14.93 13.38
N PHE A 218 -14.70 14.14 12.75
CA PHE A 218 -14.47 12.74 12.38
C PHE A 218 -14.28 12.63 10.86
#